data_AF-A0AA41YTH9-F1
#
_entry.id   AF-A0AA41YTH9-F1
#
_cell.length_a   1.000
_cell.length_b   1.000
_cell.length_c   1.000
_cell.angle_alpha   90.00
_cell.angle_beta   90.00
_cell.angle_gamma   90.00
#
_symmetry.space_group_name_H-M   'P 1'
#
loop_
_entity.id
_entity.type
_entity.pdbx_description
1 polymer ?
#
loop_
_entity_poly.entity_id
_entity_poly.type
_entity_poly.pdbx_seq_one_letter_code
_entity_poly.pdbx_strand_id
1 'polypeptide(L)'
;MDRHGLKPAELARQTGLSNANTIYNFLNGRSRALSQKTYEKLARVMPGETLDSLTGGAGPSGARGIPVRAEACAGRLNPSFDLPLDHQSEAAMPVDAGMLAAGVFGVAVGRPGAELLYPEGTVLACLPFLHCDEPPATGRRLIVQRIRDGHVEVMVRELEVAGGKAWLWPRSTHPDHQQPIACPWPNDGRMWKVGEDRFSIPAVVVGSYQPEGRSSAPWTRG
;
A
#
# COMPACT_ATOMS: atom_id res chain seq x y z
N MET A 1 1.88 -12.94 22.99
CA MET A 1 3.03 -12.50 22.17
C MET A 1 2.71 -11.10 21.69
N ASP A 2 3.69 -10.22 21.54
CA ASP A 2 3.43 -8.92 20.93
C ASP A 2 3.31 -9.06 19.40
N ARG A 3 2.99 -7.96 18.72
CA ARG A 3 2.87 -7.88 17.24
C ARG A 3 4.18 -8.22 16.50
N HIS A 4 5.30 -8.32 17.21
CA HIS A 4 6.64 -8.56 16.66
C HIS A 4 7.19 -9.96 17.03
N GLY A 5 6.36 -10.83 17.63
CA GLY A 5 6.76 -12.19 18.01
C GLY A 5 7.68 -12.26 19.23
N LEU A 6 7.92 -11.15 19.92
CA LEU A 6 8.77 -11.11 21.11
C LEU A 6 7.98 -11.53 22.36
N LYS A 7 8.63 -12.33 23.20
CA LYS A 7 8.06 -12.78 24.48
C LYS A 7 8.28 -11.68 25.54
N PRO A 8 7.30 -11.40 26.43
CA PRO A 8 7.46 -10.39 27.49
C PRO A 8 8.68 -10.60 28.39
N ALA A 9 9.08 -11.86 28.63
CA ALA A 9 10.29 -12.20 29.37
C ALA A 9 11.57 -11.77 28.64
N GLU A 10 11.58 -11.86 27.31
CA GLU A 10 12.70 -11.43 26.49
C GLU A 10 12.83 -9.90 26.47
N LEU A 11 11.71 -9.20 26.32
CA LEU A 11 11.66 -7.74 26.41
C LEU A 11 12.12 -7.23 27.79
N ALA A 12 11.72 -7.90 28.88
CA ALA A 12 12.16 -7.54 30.22
C ALA A 12 13.68 -7.68 30.40
N ARG A 13 14.25 -8.77 29.86
CA ARG A 13 15.69 -9.01 29.87
C ARG A 13 16.44 -7.94 29.08
N GLN A 14 15.99 -7.61 27.87
CA GLN A 14 16.63 -6.63 26.99
C GLN A 14 16.51 -5.19 27.52
N THR A 15 15.42 -4.85 28.20
CA THR A 15 15.21 -3.52 28.82
C THR A 15 15.83 -3.38 30.20
N GLY A 16 16.38 -4.46 30.76
CA GLY A 16 16.92 -4.49 32.13
C GLY A 16 15.83 -4.23 33.18
N LEU A 17 14.61 -4.71 32.94
CA LEU A 17 13.54 -4.69 33.94
C LEU A 17 13.59 -5.99 34.76
N SER A 18 13.50 -5.85 36.07
CA SER A 18 13.52 -6.99 37.00
C SER A 18 12.26 -7.86 36.94
N ASN A 19 11.19 -7.38 36.30
CA ASN A 19 9.91 -8.07 36.28
C ASN A 19 9.22 -8.01 34.89
N ALA A 20 9.09 -9.17 34.26
CA ALA A 20 8.38 -9.34 32.98
C ALA A 20 6.86 -9.16 33.10
N ASN A 21 6.31 -9.27 34.31
CA ASN A 21 4.87 -9.16 34.56
C ASN A 21 4.35 -7.75 34.25
N THR A 22 5.18 -6.72 34.43
CA THR A 22 4.83 -5.33 34.09
C THR A 22 4.58 -5.17 32.59
N ILE A 23 5.47 -5.73 31.75
CA ILE A 23 5.32 -5.72 30.29
C ILE A 23 4.14 -6.61 29.87
N TYR A 24 4.00 -7.79 30.48
CA TYR A 24 2.89 -8.70 30.20
C TYR A 24 1.53 -8.04 30.47
N ASN A 25 1.37 -7.37 31.61
CA ASN A 25 0.12 -6.70 31.97
C ASN A 25 -0.19 -5.52 31.03
N PHE A 26 0.82 -4.78 30.59
CA PHE A 26 0.65 -3.71 29.62
C PHE A 26 0.22 -4.25 28.24
N LEU A 27 0.94 -5.24 27.69
CA LEU A 27 0.65 -5.81 26.36
C LEU A 27 -0.72 -6.51 26.29
N ASN A 28 -1.21 -7.05 27.41
CA ASN A 28 -2.54 -7.67 27.49
C ASN A 28 -3.63 -6.70 27.96
N GLY A 29 -3.38 -5.39 27.99
CA GLY A 29 -4.37 -4.36 28.33
C GLY A 29 -4.83 -4.36 29.80
N ARG A 30 -4.13 -5.08 30.69
CA ARG A 30 -4.40 -5.11 32.14
C ARG A 30 -3.82 -3.90 32.88
N SER A 31 -2.84 -3.21 32.27
CA SER A 31 -2.37 -1.90 32.70
C SER A 31 -2.57 -0.89 31.57
N ARG A 32 -3.06 0.30 31.90
CA ARG A 32 -3.30 1.37 30.93
C ARG A 32 -2.08 2.24 30.63
N ALA A 33 -1.03 2.16 31.46
CA ALA A 33 0.17 2.98 31.28
C ALA A 33 1.42 2.32 31.90
N LEU A 34 2.58 2.69 31.38
CA LEU A 34 3.90 2.44 31.96
C LEU A 34 4.56 3.77 32.34
N SER A 35 5.66 3.71 33.10
CA SER A 35 6.47 4.90 33.34
C SER A 35 7.20 5.34 32.06
N GLN A 36 7.43 6.63 31.89
CA GLN A 36 8.18 7.19 30.75
C GLN A 36 9.53 6.49 30.52
N LYS A 37 10.30 6.29 31.60
CA LYS A 37 11.58 5.56 31.57
C LYS A 37 11.45 4.12 31.06
N THR A 38 10.30 3.48 31.27
CA THR A 38 10.04 2.13 30.76
C THR A 38 9.70 2.16 29.27
N TYR A 39 8.90 3.15 28.83
CA TYR A 39 8.63 3.33 27.41
C TYR A 39 9.89 3.63 26.59
N GLU A 40 10.78 4.51 27.08
CA GLU A 40 12.06 4.81 26.41
C GLU A 40 12.94 3.57 26.26
N LYS A 41 12.94 2.69 27.25
CA LYS A 41 13.67 1.42 27.20
C LYS A 41 13.06 0.46 26.18
N LEU A 42 11.73 0.37 26.14
CA LEU A 42 11.01 -0.48 25.19
C LEU A 42 11.23 -0.01 23.74
N ALA A 43 11.12 1.29 23.48
CA ALA A 43 11.35 1.88 22.15
C ALA A 43 12.78 1.60 21.61
N ARG A 44 13.78 1.44 22.48
CA ARG A 44 15.15 1.10 22.05
C ARG A 44 15.34 -0.35 21.62
N VAL A 45 14.52 -1.27 22.14
CA VAL A 45 14.69 -2.71 21.92
C VAL A 45 13.64 -3.30 20.99
N MET A 46 12.50 -2.62 20.83
CA MET A 46 11.44 -3.01 19.90
C MET A 46 11.69 -2.36 18.53
N PRO A 47 12.00 -3.16 17.49
CA PRO A 47 12.23 -2.61 16.15
C PRO A 47 11.00 -1.87 15.62
N GLY A 48 11.17 -0.63 15.16
CA GLY A 48 10.11 0.17 14.55
C GLY A 48 9.17 0.88 15.53
N GLU A 49 9.29 0.66 16.84
CA GLU A 49 8.48 1.35 17.84
C GLU A 49 9.15 2.64 18.33
N THR A 50 8.35 3.69 18.52
CA THR A 50 8.79 4.96 19.12
C THR A 50 8.14 5.15 20.48
N LEU A 51 8.69 6.07 21.29
CA LEU A 51 8.08 6.50 22.55
C LEU A 51 6.62 6.94 22.36
N ASP A 52 6.35 7.65 21.26
CA ASP A 52 5.00 8.09 20.90
C ASP A 52 4.11 6.89 20.56
N SER A 53 4.54 6.00 19.67
CA SER A 53 3.79 4.77 19.31
C SER A 53 3.38 3.97 20.54
N LEU A 54 4.31 3.79 21.49
CA LEU A 54 4.08 3.02 22.71
C LEU A 54 3.18 3.74 23.74
N THR A 55 3.12 5.07 23.70
CA THR A 55 2.28 5.88 24.61
C THR A 55 0.89 6.18 24.02
N GLY A 56 0.58 5.66 22.83
CA GLY A 56 -0.65 5.98 22.10
C GLY A 56 -0.62 7.39 21.49
N GLY A 57 0.53 8.06 21.53
CA GLY A 57 0.80 9.23 20.71
C GLY A 57 0.99 8.78 19.28
N ALA A 58 0.26 9.37 18.33
CA ALA A 58 0.71 9.32 16.96
C ALA A 58 2.09 10.00 16.94
N GLY A 59 3.18 9.23 16.89
CA GLY A 59 4.50 9.80 16.58
C GLY A 59 4.39 10.61 15.31
N PRO A 60 5.30 11.56 15.02
CA PRO A 60 5.16 12.44 13.88
C PRO A 60 4.99 11.60 12.61
N SER A 61 3.72 11.46 12.19
CA SER A 61 3.32 11.01 10.87
C SER A 61 3.56 12.19 9.93
N GLY A 62 4.81 12.67 9.94
CA GLY A 62 5.28 13.64 8.98
C GLY A 62 5.21 12.97 7.62
N ALA A 63 4.73 13.68 6.61
CA ALA A 63 4.74 13.18 5.26
C ALA A 63 6.15 12.67 4.90
N ARG A 64 6.25 11.41 4.50
CA ARG A 64 7.50 10.79 4.07
C ARG A 64 7.47 10.62 2.55
N GLY A 65 8.60 10.83 1.90
CA GLY A 65 8.73 10.62 0.46
C GLY A 65 8.60 9.14 0.13
N ILE A 66 7.66 8.80 -0.76
CA ILE A 66 7.61 7.48 -1.41
C ILE A 66 7.93 7.64 -2.90
N PRO A 67 8.68 6.71 -3.52
CA PRO A 67 8.98 6.79 -4.94
C PRO A 67 7.73 6.46 -5.76
N VAL A 68 7.36 7.36 -6.67
CA VAL A 68 6.34 7.14 -7.69
C VAL A 68 6.98 6.34 -8.82
N ARG A 69 6.63 5.06 -8.87
CA ARG A 69 7.29 4.07 -9.73
C ARG A 69 6.55 3.78 -11.02
N ALA A 70 5.24 4.02 -11.08
CA ALA A 70 4.42 3.69 -12.24
C ALA A 70 3.37 4.77 -12.52
N GLU A 71 2.86 4.78 -13.75
CA GLU A 71 1.69 5.54 -14.15
C GLU A 71 0.57 4.56 -14.53
N ALA A 72 -0.57 4.66 -13.87
CA ALA A 72 -1.74 3.86 -14.19
C ALA A 72 -2.62 4.58 -15.21
N CYS A 73 -2.64 4.06 -16.44
CA CYS A 73 -3.40 4.60 -17.55
C CYS A 73 -3.89 3.42 -18.42
N ALA A 74 -5.21 3.26 -18.51
CA ALA A 74 -5.80 2.22 -19.35
C ALA A 74 -5.56 2.53 -20.84
N GLY A 75 -5.28 1.49 -21.61
CA GLY A 75 -4.88 1.56 -23.01
C GLY A 75 -3.39 1.88 -23.23
N ARG A 76 -2.64 2.31 -22.21
CA ARG A 76 -1.20 2.62 -22.35
C ARG A 76 -0.33 1.39 -22.07
N LEU A 77 0.37 0.93 -23.11
CA LEU A 77 1.39 -0.11 -23.02
C LEU A 77 2.77 0.49 -22.78
N ASN A 78 3.47 -0.02 -21.77
CA ASN A 78 4.82 0.36 -21.39
C ASN A 78 5.79 -0.83 -21.55
N PRO A 79 7.10 -0.61 -21.71
CA PRO A 79 8.08 -1.69 -21.73
C PRO A 79 8.18 -2.48 -20.42
N SER A 80 7.86 -1.84 -19.29
CA SER A 80 7.95 -2.40 -17.94
C SER A 80 6.86 -1.82 -17.03
N PHE A 81 6.69 -2.44 -15.86
CA PHE A 81 5.84 -1.90 -14.80
C PHE A 81 6.42 -0.59 -14.23
N ASP A 82 7.72 -0.62 -13.90
CA ASP A 82 8.41 0.55 -13.37
C ASP A 82 8.78 1.52 -14.50
N LEU A 83 8.60 2.81 -14.21
CA LEU A 83 9.17 3.92 -14.95
C LEU A 83 10.70 3.86 -14.87
N PRO A 84 11.40 4.32 -15.92
CA PRO A 84 12.83 4.61 -15.85
C PRO A 84 13.18 5.46 -14.62
N LEU A 85 14.33 5.21 -13.99
CA LEU A 85 14.71 5.85 -12.71
C LEU A 85 14.72 7.38 -12.79
N ASP A 86 15.10 7.94 -13.93
CA ASP A 86 15.10 9.37 -14.25
C ASP A 86 13.70 9.97 -14.47
N HIS A 87 12.69 9.11 -14.64
CA HIS A 87 11.28 9.50 -14.73
C HIS A 87 10.52 9.25 -13.42
N GLN A 88 11.13 8.58 -12.44
CA GLN A 88 10.55 8.43 -11.12
C GLN A 88 10.61 9.76 -10.36
N SER A 89 9.62 10.00 -9.51
CA SER A 89 9.55 11.19 -8.65
C SER A 89 9.22 10.80 -7.23
N GLU A 90 9.44 11.68 -6.27
CA GLU A 90 9.03 11.44 -4.88
C GLU A 90 7.71 12.17 -4.58
N ALA A 91 6.82 11.48 -3.85
CA ALA A 91 5.61 12.07 -3.31
C ALA A 91 5.66 12.04 -1.78
N ALA A 92 5.54 13.19 -1.15
CA ALA A 92 5.40 13.29 0.30
C ALA A 92 4.00 12.82 0.69
N MET A 93 3.89 11.68 1.36
CA MET A 93 2.61 11.07 1.76
C MET A 93 2.62 10.68 3.24
N PRO A 94 1.47 10.72 3.93
CA PRO A 94 1.35 10.25 5.31
C PRO A 94 1.37 8.72 5.36
N VAL A 95 2.56 8.13 5.23
CA VAL A 95 2.80 6.69 5.37
C VAL A 95 3.52 6.40 6.67
N ASP A 96 3.09 5.36 7.38
CA ASP A 96 3.76 4.93 8.61
C ASP A 96 5.04 4.12 8.32
N ALA A 97 5.83 3.87 9.37
CA ALA A 97 7.08 3.13 9.25
C ALA A 97 6.89 1.66 8.83
N GLY A 98 5.75 1.04 9.19
CA GLY A 98 5.43 -0.33 8.80
C GLY A 98 5.18 -0.45 7.31
N MET A 99 4.43 0.50 6.72
CA MET A 99 4.22 0.57 5.27
C MET A 99 5.53 0.78 4.50
N LEU A 100 6.42 1.63 5.00
CA LEU A 100 7.75 1.82 4.42
C LEU A 100 8.60 0.54 4.47
N ALA A 101 8.60 -0.15 5.60
CA ALA A 101 9.30 -1.43 5.74
C ALA A 101 8.72 -2.50 4.80
N ALA A 102 7.43 -2.45 4.52
CA ALA A 102 6.74 -3.31 3.56
C ALA A 102 6.89 -2.85 2.09
N GLY A 103 7.71 -1.84 1.81
CA GLY A 103 8.01 -1.39 0.44
C GLY A 103 6.86 -0.66 -0.25
N VAL A 104 6.08 0.14 0.49
CA VAL A 104 5.05 1.02 -0.10
C VAL A 104 5.66 1.91 -1.20
N PHE A 105 4.93 2.08 -2.29
CA PHE A 105 5.35 2.90 -3.42
C PHE A 105 4.20 3.72 -3.99
N GLY A 106 4.54 4.74 -4.78
CA GLY A 106 3.59 5.61 -5.46
C GLY A 106 3.21 5.10 -6.85
N VAL A 107 1.94 5.25 -7.22
CA VAL A 107 1.46 5.14 -8.61
C VAL A 107 0.72 6.41 -8.98
N ALA A 108 1.16 7.09 -10.04
CA ALA A 108 0.45 8.26 -10.56
C ALA A 108 -0.77 7.82 -11.37
N VAL A 109 -1.90 8.50 -11.19
CA VAL A 109 -3.13 8.26 -11.97
C VAL A 109 -3.06 9.06 -13.26
N GLY A 110 -3.03 8.36 -14.38
CA GLY A 110 -3.28 8.92 -15.71
C GLY A 110 -4.73 8.75 -16.14
N ARG A 111 -5.05 9.21 -17.35
CA ARG A 111 -6.35 8.97 -18.00
C ARG A 111 -6.17 8.26 -19.34
N PRO A 112 -7.10 7.38 -19.72
CA PRO A 112 -8.34 7.02 -19.01
C PRO A 112 -8.15 5.88 -17.98
N GLY A 113 -9.20 5.54 -17.23
CA GLY A 113 -9.34 4.22 -16.58
C GLY A 113 -9.76 4.22 -15.11
N ALA A 114 -9.65 5.36 -14.42
CA ALA A 114 -9.96 5.48 -12.99
C ALA A 114 -10.51 6.86 -12.60
N GLU A 115 -10.89 7.68 -13.58
CA GLU A 115 -11.27 9.09 -13.38
C GLU A 115 -12.55 9.29 -12.57
N LEU A 116 -13.39 8.26 -12.40
CA LEU A 116 -14.54 8.34 -11.49
C LEU A 116 -14.13 8.21 -10.01
N LEU A 117 -12.90 7.76 -9.73
CA LEU A 117 -12.37 7.62 -8.37
C LEU A 117 -11.33 8.69 -8.05
N TYR A 118 -10.43 8.93 -8.99
CA TYR A 118 -9.24 9.74 -8.78
C TYR A 118 -9.08 10.71 -9.94
N PRO A 119 -8.94 12.02 -9.66
CA PRO A 119 -8.50 12.98 -10.67
C PRO A 119 -7.15 12.58 -11.27
N GLU A 120 -6.92 12.95 -12.52
CA GLU A 120 -5.61 12.83 -13.16
C GLU A 120 -4.53 13.53 -12.32
N GLY A 121 -3.34 12.93 -12.23
CA GLY A 121 -2.23 13.44 -11.43
C GLY A 121 -2.30 13.09 -9.94
N THR A 122 -3.38 12.45 -9.47
CA THR A 122 -3.43 11.86 -8.13
C THR A 122 -2.30 10.83 -7.96
N VAL A 123 -1.62 10.85 -6.82
CA VAL A 123 -0.64 9.82 -6.45
C VAL A 123 -1.27 8.85 -5.46
N LEU A 124 -1.21 7.57 -5.77
CA LEU A 124 -1.72 6.48 -4.95
C LEU A 124 -0.58 5.85 -4.14
N ALA A 125 -0.72 5.78 -2.83
CA ALA A 125 0.14 4.96 -1.99
C ALA A 125 -0.30 3.50 -2.10
N CYS A 126 0.60 2.65 -2.55
CA CYS A 126 0.35 1.28 -2.93
C CYS A 126 1.20 0.33 -2.07
N LEU A 127 0.53 -0.50 -1.27
CA LEU A 127 1.17 -1.56 -0.49
C LEU A 127 1.29 -2.81 -1.38
N PRO A 128 2.47 -3.43 -1.52
CA PRO A 128 2.61 -4.64 -2.32
C PRO A 128 1.64 -5.73 -1.86
N PHE A 129 1.01 -6.41 -2.81
CA PHE A 129 -0.07 -7.37 -2.52
C PHE A 129 0.40 -8.53 -1.64
N LEU A 130 1.66 -8.94 -1.79
CA LEU A 130 2.31 -9.98 -0.98
C LEU A 130 2.43 -9.62 0.52
N HIS A 131 2.27 -8.35 0.88
CA HIS A 131 2.27 -7.87 2.26
C HIS A 131 0.87 -7.67 2.84
N CYS A 132 -0.18 -8.10 2.13
CA CYS A 132 -1.53 -8.13 2.66
C CYS A 132 -1.78 -9.48 3.34
N ASP A 133 -2.03 -9.46 4.65
CA ASP A 133 -2.30 -10.67 5.43
C ASP A 133 -3.63 -11.34 5.06
N GLU A 134 -4.59 -10.55 4.56
CA GLU A 134 -5.92 -11.00 4.17
C GLU A 134 -6.26 -10.54 2.74
N PRO A 135 -7.05 -11.33 1.98
CA PRO A 135 -7.55 -10.91 0.69
C PRO A 135 -8.35 -9.60 0.80
N PRO A 136 -8.11 -8.60 -0.07
CA PRO A 136 -8.83 -7.33 -0.02
C PRO A 136 -10.35 -7.50 -0.12
N ALA A 137 -11.11 -6.75 0.67
CA ALA A 137 -12.57 -6.76 0.60
C ALA A 137 -13.11 -6.05 -0.67
N THR A 138 -14.39 -6.30 -0.99
CA THR A 138 -15.14 -5.52 -1.99
C THR A 138 -15.01 -4.01 -1.73
N GLY A 139 -14.87 -3.23 -2.80
CA GLY A 139 -14.69 -1.77 -2.78
C GLY A 139 -13.23 -1.33 -2.62
N ARG A 140 -12.29 -2.24 -2.35
CA ARG A 140 -10.85 -1.89 -2.33
C ARG A 140 -10.34 -1.60 -3.75
N ARG A 141 -9.38 -0.68 -3.84
CA ARG A 141 -8.74 -0.31 -5.11
C ARG A 141 -7.42 -1.05 -5.24
N LEU A 142 -7.21 -1.62 -6.41
CA LEU A 142 -6.07 -2.47 -6.72
C LEU A 142 -5.31 -1.87 -7.90
N ILE A 143 -3.99 -1.98 -7.83
CA ILE A 143 -3.15 -1.85 -9.01
C ILE A 143 -3.19 -3.17 -9.74
N VAL A 144 -3.55 -3.14 -11.02
CA VAL A 144 -3.65 -4.31 -11.88
C VAL A 144 -2.64 -4.14 -13.00
N GLN A 145 -1.82 -5.15 -13.19
CA GLN A 145 -0.87 -5.23 -14.28
C GLN A 145 -1.42 -6.21 -15.33
N ARG A 146 -1.52 -5.77 -16.58
CA ARG A 146 -1.76 -6.62 -17.75
C ARG A 146 -0.48 -6.70 -18.56
N ILE A 147 -0.15 -7.90 -19.03
CA ILE A 147 1.00 -8.18 -19.88
C ILE A 147 0.50 -8.73 -21.20
N ARG A 148 0.85 -8.05 -22.29
CA ARG A 148 0.54 -8.44 -23.66
C ARG A 148 1.76 -8.22 -24.55
N ASP A 149 2.19 -9.25 -25.26
CA ASP A 149 3.31 -9.18 -26.21
C ASP A 149 4.58 -8.52 -25.63
N GLY A 150 4.91 -8.88 -24.38
CA GLY A 150 6.06 -8.35 -23.65
C GLY A 150 5.88 -6.94 -23.07
N HIS A 151 4.79 -6.26 -23.39
CA HIS A 151 4.46 -4.94 -22.87
C HIS A 151 3.54 -5.03 -21.65
N VAL A 152 3.57 -3.98 -20.84
CA VAL A 152 2.88 -3.85 -19.57
C VAL A 152 1.91 -2.68 -19.59
N GLU A 153 0.63 -2.96 -19.34
CA GLU A 153 -0.39 -1.95 -19.04
C GLU A 153 -0.62 -1.95 -17.52
N VAL A 154 -0.53 -0.78 -16.89
CA VAL A 154 -0.79 -0.59 -15.46
C VAL A 154 -2.12 0.14 -15.30
N MET A 155 -3.01 -0.40 -14.48
CA MET A 155 -4.38 0.09 -14.32
C MET A 155 -4.77 0.16 -12.85
N VAL A 156 -5.69 1.07 -12.51
CA VAL A 156 -6.42 1.02 -11.23
C VAL A 156 -7.78 0.38 -11.46
N ARG A 157 -8.14 -0.58 -10.62
CA ARG A 157 -9.46 -1.24 -10.66
C ARG A 157 -10.08 -1.29 -9.27
N GLU A 158 -11.40 -1.22 -9.22
CA GLU A 158 -12.14 -1.47 -7.99
C GLU A 158 -12.54 -2.94 -7.93
N LEU A 159 -12.26 -3.58 -6.81
CA LEU A 159 -12.58 -4.98 -6.57
C LEU A 159 -14.05 -5.13 -6.17
N GLU A 160 -14.77 -6.04 -6.82
CA GLU A 160 -16.06 -6.52 -6.36
C GLU A 160 -16.00 -8.04 -6.18
N VAL A 161 -16.27 -8.51 -4.97
CA VAL A 161 -16.41 -9.93 -4.64
C VAL A 161 -17.88 -10.23 -4.38
N ALA A 162 -18.46 -11.12 -5.20
CA ALA A 162 -19.84 -11.54 -5.09
C ALA A 162 -19.99 -13.02 -5.45
N GLY A 163 -20.67 -13.80 -4.60
CA GLY A 163 -20.92 -15.23 -4.84
C GLY A 163 -19.65 -16.06 -5.03
N GLY A 164 -18.57 -15.71 -4.32
CA GLY A 164 -17.27 -16.40 -4.41
C GLY A 164 -16.47 -16.08 -5.68
N LYS A 165 -16.93 -15.14 -6.51
CA LYS A 165 -16.23 -14.65 -7.70
C LYS A 165 -15.76 -13.22 -7.47
N ALA A 166 -14.66 -12.83 -8.12
CA ALA A 166 -14.16 -11.47 -8.11
C ALA A 166 -14.16 -10.84 -9.50
N TRP A 167 -14.52 -9.56 -9.54
CA TRP A 167 -14.52 -8.70 -10.71
C TRP A 167 -13.71 -7.44 -10.43
N LEU A 168 -12.89 -7.04 -11.40
CA LEU A 168 -12.05 -5.84 -11.35
C LEU A 168 -12.66 -4.80 -12.26
N TRP A 169 -13.45 -3.90 -11.68
CA TRP A 169 -14.19 -2.89 -12.42
C TRP A 169 -13.31 -1.70 -12.81
N PRO A 170 -13.33 -1.29 -14.09
CA PRO A 170 -12.89 0.04 -14.45
C PRO A 170 -13.88 1.05 -13.87
N ARG A 171 -13.38 2.06 -13.17
CA ARG A 171 -14.19 3.18 -12.67
C ARG A 171 -13.88 4.39 -13.56
N SER A 172 -14.35 4.30 -14.80
CA SER A 172 -13.98 5.15 -15.91
C SER A 172 -15.22 5.66 -16.64
N THR A 173 -15.15 6.89 -17.15
CA THR A 173 -16.13 7.48 -18.07
C THR A 173 -15.83 7.14 -19.53
N HIS A 174 -14.61 6.69 -19.84
CA HIS A 174 -14.21 6.35 -21.20
C HIS A 174 -14.98 5.12 -21.74
N PRO A 175 -15.60 5.18 -22.94
CA PRO A 175 -16.48 4.13 -23.45
C PRO A 175 -15.79 2.78 -23.67
N ASP A 176 -14.49 2.78 -23.98
CA ASP A 176 -13.72 1.53 -24.18
C ASP A 176 -13.31 0.85 -22.86
N HIS A 177 -13.59 1.47 -21.72
CA HIS A 177 -13.18 0.99 -20.39
C HIS A 177 -14.39 0.83 -19.48
N GLN A 178 -15.36 0.02 -19.91
CA GLN A 178 -16.61 -0.25 -19.18
C GLN A 178 -16.73 -1.68 -18.68
N GLN A 179 -16.00 -2.63 -19.27
CA GLN A 179 -16.11 -4.05 -18.92
C GLN A 179 -15.17 -4.43 -17.75
N PRO A 180 -15.66 -5.17 -16.75
CA PRO A 180 -14.82 -5.68 -15.68
C PRO A 180 -13.95 -6.84 -16.16
N ILE A 181 -12.83 -7.05 -15.46
CA ILE A 181 -11.95 -8.20 -15.68
C ILE A 181 -12.26 -9.25 -14.61
N ALA A 182 -12.48 -10.50 -15.02
CA ALA A 182 -12.61 -11.63 -14.09
C ALA A 182 -11.27 -11.87 -13.36
N CYS A 183 -11.33 -12.03 -12.04
CA CYS A 183 -10.18 -12.32 -11.21
C CYS A 183 -10.39 -13.62 -10.42
N PRO A 184 -9.41 -14.54 -10.39
CA PRO A 184 -9.42 -15.67 -9.47
C PRO A 184 -9.57 -15.16 -8.03
N TRP A 185 -10.46 -15.81 -7.25
CA TRP A 185 -10.72 -15.40 -5.87
C TRP A 185 -10.82 -16.59 -4.92
N PRO A 186 -10.16 -16.55 -3.74
CA PRO A 186 -9.17 -15.54 -3.33
C PRO A 186 -7.94 -15.54 -4.25
N ASN A 187 -7.38 -14.37 -4.54
CA ASN A 187 -6.16 -14.26 -5.32
C ASN A 187 -4.95 -14.49 -4.41
N ASP A 188 -4.04 -15.38 -4.81
CA ASP A 188 -2.84 -15.75 -4.05
C ASP A 188 -1.57 -14.98 -4.49
N GLY A 189 -1.75 -13.87 -5.22
CA GLY A 189 -0.68 -13.06 -5.79
C GLY A 189 -0.13 -13.58 -7.12
N ARG A 190 -0.61 -14.74 -7.61
CA ARG A 190 -0.12 -15.30 -8.87
C ARG A 190 -0.75 -14.64 -10.08
N MET A 191 0.00 -14.68 -11.19
CA MET A 191 -0.52 -14.29 -12.48
C MET A 191 -1.63 -15.22 -12.95
N TRP A 192 -2.64 -14.68 -13.61
CA TRP A 192 -3.69 -15.44 -14.30
C TRP A 192 -3.83 -15.00 -15.76
N LYS A 193 -4.62 -15.74 -16.55
CA LYS A 193 -4.85 -15.45 -17.96
C LYS A 193 -6.31 -15.12 -18.25
N VAL A 194 -6.54 -14.19 -19.17
CA VAL A 194 -7.84 -13.96 -19.81
C VAL A 194 -7.57 -13.78 -21.30
N GLY A 195 -7.97 -14.76 -22.12
CA GLY A 195 -7.57 -14.80 -23.53
C GLY A 195 -6.04 -14.92 -23.66
N GLU A 196 -5.44 -14.03 -24.46
CA GLU A 196 -3.99 -13.96 -24.69
C GLU A 196 -3.25 -13.14 -23.62
N ASP A 197 -4.00 -12.37 -22.82
CA ASP A 197 -3.45 -11.46 -21.83
C ASP A 197 -3.13 -12.19 -20.52
N ARG A 198 -2.02 -11.79 -19.88
CA ARG A 198 -1.68 -12.20 -18.51
C ARG A 198 -1.93 -11.05 -17.55
N PHE A 199 -2.52 -11.34 -16.41
CA PHE A 199 -2.83 -10.34 -15.38
C PHE A 199 -2.17 -10.70 -14.05
N SER A 200 -1.86 -9.69 -13.24
CA SER A 200 -1.49 -9.82 -11.83
C SER A 200 -1.99 -8.63 -11.04
N ILE A 201 -1.99 -8.74 -9.70
CA ILE A 201 -2.28 -7.64 -8.77
C ILE A 201 -0.98 -7.32 -8.03
N PRO A 202 -0.19 -6.33 -8.49
CA PRO A 202 1.06 -5.99 -7.81
C PRO A 202 0.84 -5.37 -6.42
N ALA A 203 -0.25 -4.61 -6.23
CA ALA A 203 -0.44 -3.84 -5.01
C ALA A 203 -1.92 -3.50 -4.72
N VAL A 204 -2.18 -3.22 -3.44
CA VAL A 204 -3.42 -2.66 -2.93
C VAL A 204 -3.22 -1.17 -2.66
N VAL A 205 -4.16 -0.34 -3.11
CA VAL A 205 -4.16 1.08 -2.78
C VAL A 205 -4.56 1.26 -1.32
N VAL A 206 -3.72 1.92 -0.53
CA VAL A 206 -3.94 2.18 0.91
C VAL A 206 -4.18 3.66 1.22
N GLY A 207 -3.81 4.55 0.30
CA GLY A 207 -4.08 5.98 0.41
C GLY A 207 -3.92 6.69 -0.93
N SER A 208 -4.36 7.95 -0.99
CA SER A 208 -4.24 8.81 -2.16
C SER A 208 -3.88 10.23 -1.74
N TYR A 209 -3.07 10.90 -2.53
CA TYR A 209 -2.69 12.30 -2.37
C TYR A 209 -2.90 13.03 -3.69
N GLN A 210 -3.55 14.19 -3.64
CA GLN A 210 -3.74 15.06 -4.79
C GLN A 210 -2.84 16.29 -4.61
N PRO A 211 -1.75 16.40 -5.39
CA PRO A 211 -0.87 17.56 -5.30
C PRO A 211 -1.60 18.84 -5.72
N GLU A 212 -1.46 19.90 -4.92
CA GLU A 212 -1.87 21.24 -5.33
C GLU A 212 -0.91 21.76 -6.43
N GLY A 213 -1.46 22.37 -7.49
CA GLY A 213 -0.65 23.05 -8.50
C GLY A 213 -0.14 22.20 -9.68
N ARG A 214 -0.40 20.88 -9.73
CA ARG A 214 -0.28 20.12 -11.00
C ARG A 214 -1.49 20.42 -11.87
N SER A 215 -1.44 21.57 -12.56
CA SER A 215 -2.31 21.82 -13.71
C SER A 215 -2.13 20.69 -14.72
N SER A 216 -3.22 20.26 -15.34
CA SER A 216 -3.33 19.25 -16.39
C SER A 216 -2.63 19.68 -17.69
N ALA A 217 -1.33 19.96 -17.62
CA ALA A 217 -0.52 20.18 -18.80
C ALA A 217 -0.12 18.80 -19.36
N PRO A 218 -0.47 18.49 -20.61
CA PRO A 218 -0.12 17.21 -21.21
C PRO A 218 1.41 17.05 -21.24
N TRP A 219 1.88 15.86 -20.87
CA TRP A 219 3.25 15.45 -21.11
C TRP A 219 3.45 15.27 -22.62
N THR A 220 3.71 16.37 -23.32
CA THR A 220 4.37 16.34 -24.63
C THR A 220 5.78 16.89 -24.44
N ARG A 221 6.78 16.03 -24.60
CA ARG A 221 8.13 16.45 -25.00
C ARG A 221 8.46 15.75 -26.31
N GLY A 222 9.01 16.56 -27.22
CA GLY A 222 9.31 16.23 -28.62
C GLY A 222 10.53 15.36 -28.80
#